data_AF-A0A0F9J7I9-F1
#
_entry.id   AF-A0A0F9J7I9-F1
#
_cell.length_a   1.000
_cell.length_b   1.000
_cell.length_c   1.000
_cell.angle_alpha   90.00
_cell.angle_beta   90.00
_cell.angle_gamma   90.00
#
_symmetry.space_group_name_H-M   'P 1'
#
loop_
_entity.id
_entity.type
_entity.pdbx_description
1 polymer ?
#
loop_
_entity_poly.entity_id
_entity_poly.type
_entity_poly.pdbx_seq_one_letter_code
_entity_poly.pdbx_strand_id
1 'polypeptide(L)'
;MPLESPMTPEEIRTMYLKKREGRNFSAIIMGLYGSGKTTLIGTAPRPLLIDSFDPKGTVVLEQLYWDEIESGAILIRPWWSDDHVHP
;
A
#
# COMPACT_ATOMS: atom_id res chain seq x y z
N MET A 1 -15.01 2.59 -19.82
CA MET A 1 -14.17 3.80 -19.66
C MET A 1 -12.92 3.62 -20.49
N PRO A 2 -12.48 4.61 -21.29
CA PRO A 2 -11.20 4.49 -21.98
C PRO A 2 -10.09 4.49 -20.92
N LEU A 3 -9.21 3.49 -20.99
CA LEU A 3 -8.03 3.39 -20.14
C LEU A 3 -7.16 4.63 -20.41
N GLU A 4 -7.00 5.50 -19.41
CA GLU A 4 -6.08 6.62 -19.48
C GLU A 4 -4.68 6.11 -19.85
N SER A 5 -4.02 6.81 -20.77
CA SER A 5 -2.66 6.48 -21.22
C SER A 5 -1.73 6.34 -20.01
N PRO A 6 -0.87 5.30 -19.92
CA PRO A 6 0.05 5.17 -18.79
C PRO A 6 0.93 6.41 -18.69
N MET A 7 1.07 6.95 -17.47
CA MET A 7 1.92 8.11 -17.19
C MET A 7 3.33 7.89 -17.74
N THR A 8 3.91 8.94 -18.29
CA THR A 8 5.29 8.93 -18.75
C THR A 8 6.28 8.86 -17.58
N PRO A 9 7.49 8.29 -17.77
CA PRO A 9 8.51 8.22 -16.72
C PRO A 9 8.85 9.58 -16.10
N GLU A 10 8.88 10.65 -16.89
CA GLU A 10 9.12 12.03 -16.45
C GLU A 10 8.01 12.57 -15.54
N GLU A 11 6.75 12.24 -15.83
CA GLU A 11 5.61 12.61 -14.99
C GLU A 11 5.66 11.88 -13.65
N ILE A 12 5.99 10.59 -13.68
CA ILE A 12 6.18 9.77 -12.48
C ILE A 12 7.31 10.36 -11.62
N ARG A 13 8.44 10.72 -12.25
CA ARG A 13 9.58 11.33 -11.55
C ARG A 13 9.21 12.67 -10.91
N THR A 14 8.45 13.50 -11.62
CA THR A 14 7.99 14.81 -11.13
C THR A 14 7.03 14.65 -9.95
N MET A 15 6.14 13.66 -10.00
CA MET A 15 5.25 13.30 -8.89
C MET A 15 6.05 12.90 -7.63
N TYR A 16 7.08 12.06 -7.77
CA TYR A 16 7.92 11.66 -6.64
C TYR A 16 8.75 12.80 -6.07
N LEU A 17 9.25 13.72 -6.91
CA LEU A 17 10.00 14.89 -6.46
C LEU A 17 9.12 15.84 -5.64
N LYS A 18 7.88 16.09 -6.06
CA LYS A 18 6.90 16.89 -5.28
C LYS A 18 6.52 16.20 -3.97
N LYS A 19 6.44 14.86 -3.93
CA LYS A 19 6.20 14.09 -2.70
C LYS A 19 7.34 14.19 -1.67
N ARG A 20 8.59 14.50 -2.07
CA ARG A 20 9.73 14.64 -1.12
C ARG A 20 9.53 15.78 -0.12
N GLU A 21 8.62 16.72 -0.37
CA GLU A 21 8.27 17.80 0.57
C GLU A 21 7.35 17.32 1.71
N GLY A 22 6.74 16.13 1.57
CA GLY A 22 5.92 15.52 2.61
C GLY A 22 6.74 14.79 3.67
N ARG A 23 6.27 14.78 4.92
CA ARG A 23 6.80 13.92 6.00
C ARG A 23 6.41 12.44 5.85
N ASN A 24 5.72 12.08 4.77
CA ASN A 24 5.15 10.76 4.56
C ASN A 24 6.06 9.95 3.64
N PHE A 25 6.28 8.68 3.98
CA PHE A 25 7.02 7.73 3.17
C PHE A 25 6.05 6.86 2.38
N SER A 26 6.24 6.77 1.06
CA SER A 26 5.51 5.83 0.20
C SER A 26 6.52 4.96 -0.53
N ALA A 27 6.33 3.64 -0.49
CA ALA A 27 7.19 2.69 -1.18
C ALA A 27 6.38 1.57 -1.81
N ILE A 28 6.84 1.09 -2.97
CA ILE A 28 6.37 -0.16 -3.56
C ILE A 28 7.33 -1.25 -3.08
N ILE A 29 6.79 -2.21 -2.34
CA ILE A 29 7.58 -3.29 -1.74
C ILE A 29 7.26 -4.58 -2.48
N MET A 30 8.25 -5.07 -3.23
CA MET A 30 8.16 -6.31 -3.99
C MET A 30 9.20 -7.30 -3.49
N GLY A 31 8.85 -8.58 -3.47
CA GLY A 31 9.76 -9.64 -3.10
C GLY A 31 9.08 -11.00 -3.15
N LEU A 32 9.88 -12.05 -3.34
CA LEU A 32 9.39 -13.43 -3.34
C LEU A 32 8.78 -13.82 -1.98
N TYR A 33 8.05 -14.93 -1.94
CA TYR A 33 7.57 -15.50 -0.69
C TYR A 33 8.73 -15.67 0.32
N GLY A 34 8.49 -15.40 1.60
CA GLY A 34 9.51 -15.48 2.66
C GLY A 34 10.48 -14.30 2.75
N SER A 35 10.38 -13.28 1.88
CA SER A 35 11.28 -12.12 1.88
C SER A 35 11.06 -11.11 3.03
N GLY A 36 10.23 -11.43 4.03
CA GLY A 36 9.99 -10.57 5.18
C GLY A 36 9.01 -9.39 4.98
N LYS A 37 8.20 -9.39 3.90
CA LYS A 37 7.20 -8.32 3.64
C LYS A 37 6.23 -8.14 4.81
N THR A 38 5.73 -9.25 5.34
CA THR A 38 4.82 -9.25 6.49
C THR A 38 5.49 -8.70 7.75
N THR A 39 6.76 -9.04 7.97
CA THR A 39 7.54 -8.50 9.11
C THR A 39 7.75 -7.00 8.99
N LEU A 40 8.02 -6.51 7.78
CA LEU A 40 8.15 -5.07 7.52
C LEU A 40 6.85 -4.33 7.87
N ILE A 41 5.68 -4.91 7.56
CA ILE A 41 4.38 -4.30 7.92
C ILE A 41 4.24 -4.16 9.44
N GLY A 42 4.65 -5.17 10.20
CA GLY A 42 4.56 -5.15 11.67
C GLY A 42 5.48 -4.10 12.32
N THR A 43 6.63 -3.81 11.73
CA THR A 43 7.63 -2.89 12.30
C THR A 43 7.62 -1.48 11.67
N ALA A 44 6.82 -1.27 10.64
CA ALA A 44 6.72 0.03 9.99
C ALA A 44 6.09 1.09 10.93
N PRO A 45 6.53 2.36 10.84
CA PRO A 45 5.91 3.47 11.56
C PRO A 45 4.41 3.58 11.26
N ARG A 46 3.62 3.89 12.29
CA ARG A 46 2.16 4.06 12.19
C ARG A 46 1.79 5.55 12.12
N PRO A 47 0.66 5.93 11.50
CA PRO A 47 -0.30 5.07 10.80
C PRO A 47 0.24 4.57 9.46
N LEU A 48 -0.09 3.33 9.11
CA LEU A 48 0.37 2.67 7.88
C LEU A 48 -0.81 2.39 6.94
N LEU A 49 -0.73 2.88 5.70
CA LEU A 49 -1.64 2.50 4.62
C LEU A 49 -0.98 1.45 3.73
N ILE A 50 -1.68 0.34 3.48
CA ILE A 50 -1.24 -0.77 2.65
C ILE A 50 -2.18 -0.92 1.46
N ASP A 51 -1.66 -0.65 0.27
CA ASP A 51 -2.29 -1.06 -0.97
C ASP A 51 -1.89 -2.50 -1.26
N SER A 52 -2.81 -3.44 -1.03
CA SER A 52 -2.57 -4.85 -1.32
C SER A 52 -2.99 -5.15 -2.75
N PHE A 53 -2.05 -5.70 -3.53
CA PHE A 53 -2.30 -6.21 -4.88
C PHE A 53 -2.38 -7.75 -4.91
N ASP A 54 -2.24 -8.41 -3.75
CA ASP A 54 -2.37 -9.85 -3.60
C ASP A 54 -3.74 -10.23 -3.01
N PRO A 55 -4.65 -10.85 -3.80
CA PRO A 55 -6.00 -11.23 -3.38
C PRO A 55 -6.11 -12.04 -2.09
N LYS A 56 -5.04 -12.76 -1.71
CA LYS A 56 -4.99 -13.56 -0.48
C LYS A 56 -4.03 -12.98 0.56
N GLY A 57 -3.28 -11.95 0.20
CA GLY A 57 -2.30 -11.31 1.07
C GLY A 57 -2.94 -10.61 2.27
N THR A 58 -4.18 -10.13 2.13
CA THR A 58 -4.89 -9.41 3.20
C THR A 58 -5.33 -10.33 4.33
N VAL A 59 -5.72 -11.58 4.04
CA VAL A 59 -6.13 -12.57 5.05
C VAL A 59 -5.02 -12.81 6.08
N VAL A 60 -3.77 -12.89 5.63
CA VAL A 60 -2.62 -13.07 6.54
C VAL A 60 -2.41 -11.84 7.41
N LEU A 61 -2.64 -10.63 6.88
CA LEU A 61 -2.50 -9.39 7.63
C LEU A 61 -3.62 -9.22 8.65
N GLU A 62 -4.87 -9.55 8.27
CA GLU A 62 -6.03 -9.54 9.16
C GLU A 62 -5.85 -10.47 10.35
N GLN A 63 -5.25 -11.65 10.15
CA GLN A 63 -4.99 -12.60 11.24
C GLN A 63 -3.86 -12.15 12.16
N LEU A 64 -2.80 -11.53 11.63
CA LEU A 64 -1.60 -11.18 12.40
C LEU A 64 -1.69 -9.82 13.07
N TYR A 65 -2.46 -8.89 12.51
CA TYR A 65 -2.50 -7.47 12.91
C TYR A 65 -3.92 -6.97 13.17
N TRP A 66 -4.82 -7.85 13.63
CA TRP A 66 -6.22 -7.54 13.86
C TRP A 66 -6.41 -6.28 14.73
N ASP A 67 -5.76 -6.23 15.89
CA ASP A 67 -5.90 -5.12 16.84
C ASP A 67 -5.45 -3.78 16.24
N GLU A 68 -4.42 -3.80 15.40
CA GLU A 68 -3.94 -2.60 14.74
C GLU A 68 -4.79 -2.15 13.56
N ILE A 69 -5.45 -3.10 12.89
CA ILE A 69 -6.44 -2.80 11.87
C ILE A 69 -7.68 -2.19 12.54
N GLU A 70 -8.17 -2.81 13.62
CA GLU A 70 -9.33 -2.35 14.37
C GLU A 70 -9.12 -0.95 14.98
N SER A 71 -7.93 -0.68 15.51
CA SER A 71 -7.57 0.65 16.03
C SER A 71 -7.27 1.70 14.94
N GLY A 72 -7.22 1.31 13.66
CA GLY A 72 -6.88 2.19 12.55
C GLY A 72 -5.39 2.54 12.45
N ALA A 73 -4.52 1.85 13.19
CA ALA A 73 -3.06 2.00 13.07
C ALA A 73 -2.53 1.38 11.76
N ILE A 74 -3.20 0.35 11.24
CA ILE A 74 -3.02 -0.18 9.88
C ILE A 74 -4.32 -0.03 9.11
N LEU A 75 -4.23 0.55 7.92
CA LEU A 75 -5.31 0.63 6.95
C LEU A 75 -4.95 -0.25 5.75
N ILE A 76 -5.83 -1.18 5.39
CA ILE A 76 -5.61 -2.08 4.26
C ILE A 76 -6.61 -1.72 3.17
N ARG A 77 -6.10 -1.46 1.95
CA ARG A 77 -6.91 -1.17 0.78
C ARG A 77 -6.75 -2.26 -0.29
N PRO A 78 -7.79 -3.11 -0.42
CA PRO A 78 -8.11 -4.05 -1.47
C PRO A 78 -7.35 -4.22 -2.80
N TRP A 79 -6.89 -3.25 -3.58
CA TRP A 79 -6.90 -3.25 -5.08
C TRP A 79 -7.96 -4.06 -5.93
N TRP A 80 -8.56 -5.18 -5.50
CA TRP A 80 -9.65 -5.92 -6.16
C TRP A 80 -11.04 -5.77 -5.52
N SER A 81 -11.19 -5.07 -4.38
CA SER A 81 -12.50 -4.77 -3.79
C SER A 81 -13.22 -3.66 -4.58
N ASP A 82 -14.54 -3.71 -4.69
CA ASP A 82 -15.31 -2.73 -5.49
C ASP A 82 -15.13 -1.25 -5.05
N ASP A 83 -14.51 -1.02 -3.89
CA ASP A 83 -14.23 0.30 -3.30
C ASP A 83 -13.00 1.03 -3.86
N HIS A 84 -12.26 0.49 -4.84
CA HIS A 84 -11.13 1.22 -5.47
C HIS A 84 -11.53 2.41 -6.34
N VAL A 85 -12.84 2.62 -6.49
CA VAL A 85 -13.41 3.68 -7.33
C VAL A 85 -13.60 5.00 -6.55
N HIS A 86 -13.43 5.02 -5.23
CA HIS A 86 -13.65 6.23 -4.44
C HIS A 86 -12.40 6.66 -3.62
N PRO A 87 -11.83 7.86 -3.90
CA PRO A 87 -10.68 8.41 -3.20
C PRO A 87 -10.99 8.91 -1.79
#